data_AF-A0AAE6ZEI5-F1
#
_entry.id   AF-A0AAE6ZEI5-F1
#
_cell.length_a   1.000
_cell.length_b   1.000
_cell.length_c   1.000
_cell.angle_alpha   90.00
_cell.angle_beta   90.00
_cell.angle_gamma   90.00
#
_symmetry.space_group_name_H-M   'P 1'
#
loop_
_entity.id
_entity.type
_entity.pdbx_description
1 polymer ?
#
loop_
_entity_poly.entity_id
_entity_poly.type
_entity_poly.pdbx_seq_one_letter_code
_entity_poly.pdbx_strand_id
1 'polypeptide(L)'
;MKKWFPQSVMALCAVSGMLMFTQCKKDKKDSPKDPSFKEFLIGKKWQLTAYTANPGIDDGEGQVVTDIYAVLPACVKDDFTEYFADGTAAEDEGPAKCSPASPQRHTFNWDLKADGTLEGRGDDDDFTGTYRAEKISNTSYRITGTGHFNDDPTPRTVVLTFKAV
;
A
#
# COMPACT_ATOMS: atom_id res chain seq x y z
N MET A 1 78.70 -29.66 6.92
CA MET A 1 79.38 -28.66 7.76
C MET A 1 78.34 -27.76 8.40
N LYS A 2 78.68 -27.24 9.59
CA LYS A 2 77.81 -26.69 10.62
C LYS A 2 77.84 -25.15 10.55
N LYS A 3 76.76 -24.50 11.05
CA LYS A 3 76.63 -23.09 11.54
C LYS A 3 76.15 -22.08 10.45
N TRP A 4 75.33 -21.05 10.69
CA TRP A 4 74.88 -20.33 11.92
C TRP A 4 73.62 -19.45 11.59
N PHE A 5 72.72 -19.26 12.57
CA PHE A 5 71.51 -18.37 12.72
C PHE A 5 71.80 -16.83 12.69
N PRO A 6 70.86 -15.82 12.77
CA PRO A 6 69.75 -15.57 13.75
C PRO A 6 68.42 -15.04 13.12
N GLN A 7 67.18 -15.13 13.67
CA GLN A 7 66.56 -14.65 14.92
C GLN A 7 66.62 -13.11 15.06
N SER A 8 65.59 -12.26 15.21
CA SER A 8 64.16 -12.30 15.59
C SER A 8 63.48 -11.01 15.09
N VAL A 9 62.18 -10.99 14.78
CA VAL A 9 61.23 -9.93 15.20
C VAL A 9 59.83 -10.56 15.37
N MET A 10 59.30 -10.50 16.60
CA MET A 10 57.91 -10.79 16.99
C MET A 10 57.04 -9.54 16.83
N ALA A 11 55.78 -9.70 16.40
CA ALA A 11 54.57 -8.88 16.66
C ALA A 11 53.58 -9.08 15.49
N LEU A 12 52.25 -9.17 15.58
CA LEU A 12 51.24 -9.18 16.63
C LEU A 12 49.90 -9.60 15.96
N CYS A 13 48.96 -10.13 16.72
CA CYS A 13 47.63 -10.62 16.34
C CYS A 13 46.79 -9.72 15.40
N ALA A 14 46.04 -10.33 14.47
CA ALA A 14 44.72 -9.85 14.06
C ALA A 14 43.86 -10.99 13.48
N VAL A 15 42.75 -11.28 14.17
CA VAL A 15 41.69 -12.21 13.79
C VAL A 15 40.94 -11.67 12.57
N SER A 16 40.75 -12.49 11.55
CA SER A 16 39.76 -12.26 10.48
C SER A 16 39.43 -13.64 9.90
N GLY A 17 38.25 -14.22 10.07
CA GLY A 17 36.92 -13.63 9.95
C GLY A 17 36.20 -14.54 8.94
N MET A 18 35.60 -15.61 9.44
CA MET A 18 34.92 -16.63 8.63
C MET A 18 33.73 -16.00 7.90
N LEU A 19 33.88 -15.75 6.60
CA LEU A 19 32.82 -15.27 5.73
C LEU A 19 31.84 -16.41 5.44
N MET A 20 30.88 -16.58 6.35
CA MET A 20 29.65 -17.31 6.06
C MET A 20 28.89 -16.49 5.01
N PHE A 21 28.77 -17.01 3.80
CA PHE A 21 27.84 -16.47 2.80
C PHE A 21 26.42 -16.64 3.33
N THR A 22 25.88 -15.58 3.94
CA THR A 22 24.48 -15.49 4.29
C THR A 22 23.67 -15.50 3.00
N GLN A 23 22.96 -16.62 2.83
CA GLN A 23 21.92 -16.85 1.85
C GLN A 23 21.02 -15.62 1.67
N CYS A 24 21.22 -14.87 0.58
CA CYS A 24 20.23 -13.94 0.06
C CYS A 24 18.95 -14.73 -0.21
N LYS A 25 17.99 -14.67 0.70
CA LYS A 25 16.61 -14.97 0.36
C LYS A 25 16.23 -13.92 -0.69
N LYS A 26 16.09 -14.37 -1.93
CA LYS A 26 15.34 -13.61 -2.94
C LYS A 26 13.99 -13.31 -2.31
N ASP A 27 13.74 -12.04 -2.02
CA ASP A 27 12.43 -11.54 -1.67
C ASP A 27 11.51 -11.97 -2.80
N LYS A 28 10.65 -12.95 -2.50
CA LYS A 28 9.53 -13.26 -3.36
C LYS A 28 8.70 -11.99 -3.39
N LYS A 29 8.50 -11.45 -4.60
CA LYS A 29 7.42 -10.50 -4.86
C LYS A 29 6.11 -11.24 -4.57
N ASP A 30 5.71 -11.26 -3.32
CA ASP A 30 4.42 -11.74 -2.88
C ASP A 30 3.42 -10.60 -3.11
N SER A 31 2.88 -10.57 -4.32
CA SER A 31 1.67 -9.84 -4.72
C SER A 31 0.77 -10.85 -5.46
N PRO A 32 -0.55 -10.76 -5.29
CA PRO A 32 -1.37 -11.78 -4.65
C PRO A 32 -1.74 -12.92 -5.60
N LYS A 33 -1.42 -14.14 -5.17
CA LYS A 33 -2.06 -15.39 -5.62
C LYS A 33 -2.66 -16.15 -4.44
N ASP A 34 -2.94 -15.44 -3.34
CA ASP A 34 -3.39 -16.05 -2.09
C ASP A 34 -4.89 -15.79 -1.92
N PRO A 35 -5.77 -16.79 -2.07
CA PRO A 35 -7.18 -16.69 -1.69
C PRO A 35 -7.37 -16.16 -0.27
N SER A 36 -6.38 -16.34 0.62
CA SER A 36 -6.38 -15.79 1.97
C SER A 36 -6.39 -14.27 1.98
N PHE A 37 -6.07 -13.57 0.89
CA PHE A 37 -6.09 -12.11 0.88
C PHE A 37 -7.52 -11.57 0.89
N LYS A 38 -8.44 -12.21 0.16
CA LYS A 38 -9.86 -11.84 0.21
C LYS A 38 -10.43 -12.05 1.61
N GLU A 39 -10.14 -13.21 2.20
CA GLU A 39 -10.51 -13.52 3.59
C GLU A 39 -9.87 -12.55 4.59
N PHE A 40 -8.64 -12.11 4.32
CA PHE A 40 -7.94 -11.15 5.15
C PHE A 40 -8.61 -9.77 5.19
N LEU A 41 -9.28 -9.35 4.12
CA LEU A 41 -9.98 -8.05 4.07
C LEU A 41 -11.28 -8.08 4.87
N ILE A 42 -11.97 -9.22 4.89
CA ILE A 42 -13.32 -9.35 5.44
C ILE A 42 -13.34 -9.14 6.97
N GLY A 43 -14.35 -8.40 7.45
CA GLY A 43 -14.63 -8.23 8.87
C GLY A 43 -13.67 -7.30 9.62
N LYS A 44 -12.89 -6.49 8.89
CA LYS A 44 -12.01 -5.45 9.44
C LYS A 44 -12.45 -4.08 8.93
N LYS A 45 -12.13 -3.06 9.72
CA LYS A 45 -12.22 -1.65 9.32
C LYS A 45 -10.90 -1.21 8.74
N TRP A 46 -10.94 -0.64 7.55
CA TRP A 46 -9.76 -0.24 6.79
C TRP A 46 -9.74 1.26 6.58
N GLN A 47 -8.79 1.93 7.23
CA GLN A 47 -8.63 3.39 7.14
C GLN A 47 -7.48 3.73 6.19
N LEU A 48 -7.69 4.75 5.36
CA LEU A 48 -6.67 5.28 4.46
C LEU A 48 -5.54 5.96 5.24
N THR A 49 -4.28 5.65 4.89
CA THR A 49 -3.10 6.20 5.57
C THR A 49 -2.06 6.80 4.63
N ALA A 50 -2.19 6.56 3.33
CA ALA A 50 -1.44 7.23 2.28
C ALA A 50 -2.19 7.13 0.95
N TYR A 51 -2.11 8.18 0.13
CA TYR A 51 -2.70 8.26 -1.19
C TYR A 51 -1.81 9.16 -2.05
N THR A 52 -1.22 8.59 -3.11
CA THR A 52 -0.40 9.32 -4.07
C THR A 52 -0.90 9.15 -5.50
N ALA A 53 -0.61 10.13 -6.36
CA ALA A 53 -0.86 10.09 -7.80
C ALA A 53 0.43 10.39 -8.60
N ASN A 54 0.62 9.68 -9.71
CA ASN A 54 1.71 9.92 -10.65
C ASN A 54 1.26 9.72 -12.12
N PRO A 55 1.39 10.73 -13.00
CA PRO A 55 1.73 12.12 -12.69
C PRO A 55 0.73 12.74 -11.70
N GLY A 56 1.12 13.86 -11.08
CA GLY A 56 0.27 14.56 -10.12
C GLY A 56 -1.04 15.09 -10.74
N ILE A 57 -1.91 15.58 -9.87
CA ILE A 57 -3.23 16.13 -10.22
C ILE A 57 -3.18 17.64 -9.98
N ASP A 58 -3.73 18.43 -10.89
CA ASP A 58 -3.93 19.87 -10.68
C ASP A 58 -5.05 20.06 -9.65
N ASP A 59 -4.81 20.82 -8.58
CA ASP A 59 -5.80 21.10 -7.54
C ASP A 59 -6.87 22.12 -7.95
N GLY A 60 -6.82 22.61 -9.20
CA GLY A 60 -7.72 23.64 -9.73
C GLY A 60 -7.23 25.06 -9.45
N GLU A 61 -6.17 25.22 -8.65
CA GLU A 61 -5.47 26.48 -8.39
C GLU A 61 -4.11 26.54 -9.11
N GLY A 62 -3.80 25.53 -9.94
CA GLY A 62 -2.58 25.42 -10.72
C GLY A 62 -1.42 24.77 -9.95
N GLN A 63 -1.67 24.20 -8.77
CA GLN A 63 -0.67 23.38 -8.08
C GLN A 63 -0.83 21.91 -8.45
N VAL A 64 0.29 21.29 -8.83
CA VAL A 64 0.32 19.85 -9.12
C VAL A 64 0.62 19.09 -7.83
N VAL A 65 -0.36 18.33 -7.35
CA VAL A 65 -0.29 17.53 -6.12
C VAL A 65 0.01 16.07 -6.45
N THR A 66 1.06 15.53 -5.83
CA THR A 66 1.38 14.09 -5.92
C THR A 66 1.05 13.32 -4.65
N ASP A 67 1.09 13.98 -3.48
CA ASP A 67 0.65 13.42 -2.20
C ASP A 67 -0.77 13.91 -1.91
N ILE A 68 -1.74 13.15 -2.39
CA ILE A 68 -3.16 13.47 -2.26
C ILE A 68 -3.59 13.39 -0.79
N TYR A 69 -3.05 12.43 -0.04
CA TYR A 69 -3.38 12.27 1.37
C TYR A 69 -3.02 13.51 2.20
N ALA A 70 -1.91 14.19 1.89
CA ALA A 70 -1.54 15.42 2.59
C ALA A 70 -2.64 16.49 2.52
N VAL A 71 -3.31 16.62 1.37
CA VAL A 71 -4.32 17.66 1.11
C VAL A 71 -5.75 17.26 1.43
N LEU A 72 -6.02 15.96 1.68
CA LEU A 72 -7.36 15.51 2.10
C LEU A 72 -7.80 16.20 3.40
N PRO A 73 -9.09 16.59 3.52
CA PRO A 73 -9.61 17.16 4.76
C PRO A 73 -9.59 16.10 5.86
N ALA A 74 -9.54 16.55 7.12
CA ALA A 74 -9.44 15.65 8.27
C ALA A 74 -10.60 14.64 8.34
N CYS A 75 -11.79 15.06 7.93
CA CYS A 75 -13.02 14.27 7.89
C CYS A 75 -13.02 13.15 6.84
N VAL A 76 -12.17 13.19 5.81
CA VAL A 76 -11.99 12.04 4.89
C VAL A 76 -10.94 11.08 5.45
N LYS A 77 -10.03 11.59 6.28
CA LYS A 77 -8.91 10.79 6.80
C LYS A 77 -9.36 9.82 7.88
N ASP A 78 -10.48 10.05 8.57
CA ASP A 78 -11.08 9.16 9.55
C ASP A 78 -12.14 8.20 8.99
N ASP A 79 -12.45 8.30 7.69
CA ASP A 79 -13.28 7.34 6.98
C ASP A 79 -12.67 5.93 7.01
N PHE A 80 -13.52 4.92 7.06
CA PHE A 80 -13.09 3.53 6.94
C PHE A 80 -14.03 2.68 6.08
N THR A 81 -13.44 1.71 5.40
CA THR A 81 -14.16 0.70 4.61
C THR A 81 -14.23 -0.62 5.36
N GLU A 82 -15.38 -1.26 5.36
CA GLU A 82 -15.60 -2.63 5.83
C GLU A 82 -16.03 -3.53 4.68
N TYR A 83 -15.31 -4.63 4.48
CA TYR A 83 -15.65 -5.65 3.47
C TYR A 83 -16.38 -6.83 4.12
N PHE A 84 -17.45 -7.31 3.49
CA PHE A 84 -18.26 -8.43 3.96
C PHE A 84 -18.15 -9.65 3.04
N ALA A 85 -18.35 -10.84 3.62
CA ALA A 85 -18.21 -12.12 2.91
C ALA A 85 -19.30 -12.35 1.84
N ASP A 86 -20.42 -11.64 1.93
CA ASP A 86 -21.53 -11.70 0.97
C ASP A 86 -21.28 -10.90 -0.31
N GLY A 87 -20.11 -10.27 -0.45
CA GLY A 87 -19.77 -9.43 -1.60
C GLY A 87 -20.30 -8.00 -1.50
N THR A 88 -20.76 -7.59 -0.31
CA THR A 88 -21.03 -6.18 0.00
C THR A 88 -19.89 -5.56 0.78
N ALA A 89 -19.76 -4.25 0.68
CA ALA A 89 -18.85 -3.44 1.46
C ALA A 89 -19.60 -2.19 1.93
N ALA A 90 -19.04 -1.52 2.92
CA ALA A 90 -19.54 -0.24 3.37
C ALA A 90 -18.40 0.73 3.66
N GLU A 91 -18.57 1.97 3.23
CA GLU A 91 -17.77 3.11 3.64
C GLU A 91 -18.54 3.89 4.71
N ASP A 92 -17.85 4.27 5.77
CA ASP A 92 -18.39 5.00 6.93
C ASP A 92 -17.55 6.26 7.14
N GLU A 93 -18.20 7.43 7.25
CA GLU A 93 -17.56 8.76 7.36
C GLU A 93 -16.84 9.00 8.71
N GLY A 94 -16.60 7.93 9.48
CA GLY A 94 -15.96 8.00 10.78
C GLY A 94 -16.72 8.89 11.80
N PRO A 95 -16.04 9.31 12.87
CA PRO A 95 -16.62 10.21 13.86
C PRO A 95 -16.94 11.62 13.31
N ALA A 96 -16.22 12.09 12.29
CA ALA A 96 -16.32 13.45 11.78
C ALA A 96 -16.73 13.49 10.30
N LYS A 97 -18.04 13.63 10.04
CA LYS A 97 -18.57 13.80 8.68
C LYS A 97 -18.03 15.05 7.98
N CYS A 98 -17.67 14.92 6.71
CA CYS A 98 -17.32 16.09 5.87
C CYS A 98 -18.54 16.95 5.52
N SER A 99 -19.69 16.32 5.34
CA SER A 99 -20.95 17.00 5.03
C SER A 99 -22.04 16.51 5.98
N PRO A 100 -22.70 17.39 6.74
CA PRO A 100 -23.80 17.00 7.61
C PRO A 100 -24.96 16.33 6.87
N ALA A 101 -25.15 16.64 5.59
CA ALA A 101 -26.24 16.13 4.76
C ALA A 101 -25.96 14.76 4.12
N SER A 102 -24.69 14.35 3.97
CA SER A 102 -24.33 13.01 3.50
C SER A 102 -24.83 11.94 4.48
N PRO A 103 -25.20 10.72 4.08
CA PRO A 103 -25.43 9.66 5.06
C PRO A 103 -24.10 9.26 5.71
N GLN A 104 -24.16 8.80 6.96
CA GLN A 104 -22.96 8.34 7.70
C GLN A 104 -22.26 7.17 7.01
N ARG A 105 -23.04 6.34 6.31
CA ARG A 105 -22.59 5.06 5.76
C ARG A 105 -23.20 4.84 4.39
N HIS A 106 -22.37 4.44 3.44
CA HIS A 106 -22.74 4.06 2.08
C HIS A 106 -22.36 2.60 1.83
N THR A 107 -23.18 1.86 1.09
CA THR A 107 -22.92 0.45 0.78
C THR A 107 -22.76 0.22 -0.71
N PHE A 108 -21.81 -0.63 -1.08
CA PHE A 108 -21.54 -1.00 -2.47
C PHE A 108 -21.21 -2.49 -2.58
N ASN A 109 -21.26 -3.02 -3.80
CA ASN A 109 -20.78 -4.39 -4.07
C ASN A 109 -19.29 -4.37 -4.34
N TRP A 110 -18.57 -5.40 -3.94
CA TRP A 110 -17.14 -5.55 -4.21
C TRP A 110 -16.77 -7.00 -4.57
N ASP A 111 -15.65 -7.16 -5.28
CA ASP A 111 -15.00 -8.46 -5.42
C ASP A 111 -13.48 -8.30 -5.55
N LEU A 112 -12.74 -9.28 -5.03
CA LEU A 112 -11.31 -9.38 -5.22
C LEU A 112 -11.01 -10.69 -5.95
N LYS A 113 -10.59 -10.56 -7.21
CA LYS A 113 -10.23 -11.71 -8.05
C LYS A 113 -8.90 -12.32 -7.60
N ALA A 114 -8.70 -13.57 -7.98
CA ALA A 114 -7.49 -14.33 -7.64
C ALA A 114 -6.19 -13.71 -8.20
N ASP A 115 -6.29 -12.90 -9.25
CA ASP A 115 -5.15 -12.18 -9.82
C ASP A 115 -4.87 -10.85 -9.11
N GLY A 116 -5.66 -10.47 -8.10
CA GLY A 116 -5.55 -9.21 -7.37
C GLY A 116 -6.40 -8.07 -7.92
N THR A 117 -7.14 -8.28 -9.02
CA THR A 117 -8.07 -7.26 -9.52
C THR A 117 -9.17 -7.00 -8.50
N LEU A 118 -9.34 -5.74 -8.12
CA LEU A 118 -10.38 -5.27 -7.21
C LEU A 118 -11.49 -4.63 -8.04
N GLU A 119 -12.70 -5.16 -7.92
CA GLU A 119 -13.92 -4.64 -8.54
C GLU A 119 -14.83 -4.06 -7.49
N GLY A 120 -15.65 -3.08 -7.87
CA GLY A 120 -16.65 -2.53 -6.97
C GLY A 120 -16.00 -1.81 -5.79
N ARG A 121 -15.30 -0.73 -6.10
CA ARG A 121 -14.97 0.31 -5.13
C ARG A 121 -16.23 1.20 -4.98
N GLY A 122 -16.37 1.94 -3.88
CA GLY A 122 -17.52 2.81 -3.63
C GLY A 122 -17.74 3.88 -4.71
N ASP A 123 -18.36 4.99 -4.37
CA ASP A 123 -18.59 6.09 -5.31
C ASP A 123 -17.28 6.85 -5.63
N ASP A 124 -16.29 6.16 -6.20
CA ASP A 124 -15.13 6.76 -6.87
C ASP A 124 -15.58 7.13 -8.30
N ASP A 125 -16.51 8.07 -8.42
CA ASP A 125 -17.02 8.57 -9.70
C ASP A 125 -15.95 9.33 -10.49
N ASP A 126 -14.97 9.88 -9.80
CA ASP A 126 -13.93 10.70 -10.41
C ASP A 126 -12.81 9.92 -11.12
N PHE A 127 -12.54 8.64 -10.82
CA PHE A 127 -11.42 7.89 -11.42
C PHE A 127 -11.88 6.69 -12.25
N THR A 128 -11.65 6.77 -13.57
CA THR A 128 -11.91 5.67 -14.49
C THR A 128 -10.64 4.86 -14.74
N GLY A 129 -10.62 3.61 -14.32
CA GLY A 129 -9.45 2.74 -14.49
C GLY A 129 -9.61 1.33 -13.97
N THR A 130 -8.47 0.65 -13.85
CA THR A 130 -8.37 -0.67 -13.23
C THR A 130 -7.73 -0.56 -11.87
N TYR A 131 -8.21 -1.37 -10.91
CA TYR A 131 -7.66 -1.42 -9.56
C TYR A 131 -7.12 -2.79 -9.24
N ARG A 132 -5.96 -2.81 -8.58
CA ARG A 132 -5.34 -4.03 -8.08
C ARG A 132 -5.01 -3.87 -6.61
N ALA A 133 -5.42 -4.82 -5.79
CA ALA A 133 -5.14 -4.83 -4.37
C ALA A 133 -4.07 -5.87 -4.02
N GLU A 134 -3.25 -5.58 -3.02
CA GLU A 134 -2.26 -6.51 -2.48
C GLU A 134 -2.09 -6.36 -0.97
N LYS A 135 -1.91 -7.48 -0.27
CA LYS A 135 -1.57 -7.49 1.14
C LYS A 135 -0.12 -7.02 1.32
N ILE A 136 0.09 -6.05 2.21
CA ILE A 136 1.42 -5.53 2.55
C ILE A 136 1.92 -6.11 3.88
N SER A 137 1.01 -6.30 4.84
CA SER A 137 1.31 -6.91 6.13
C SER A 137 0.05 -7.54 6.74
N ASN A 138 0.12 -8.00 7.99
CA ASN A 138 -1.05 -8.52 8.69
C ASN A 138 -2.05 -7.44 9.13
N THR A 139 -1.73 -6.16 8.95
CA THR A 139 -2.61 -5.03 9.30
C THR A 139 -2.65 -3.98 8.21
N SER A 140 -2.17 -4.27 7.00
CA SER A 140 -2.15 -3.28 5.91
C SER A 140 -2.25 -3.94 4.54
N TYR A 141 -2.95 -3.27 3.63
CA TYR A 141 -2.98 -3.58 2.22
C TYR A 141 -2.83 -2.30 1.39
N ARG A 142 -2.55 -2.48 0.11
CA ARG A 142 -2.38 -1.41 -0.86
C ARG A 142 -3.29 -1.65 -2.06
N ILE A 143 -3.87 -0.57 -2.59
CA ILE A 143 -4.54 -0.54 -3.89
C ILE A 143 -3.66 0.27 -4.84
N THR A 144 -3.43 -0.27 -6.03
CA THR A 144 -2.86 0.47 -7.17
C THR A 144 -3.94 0.60 -8.23
N GLY A 145 -4.31 1.85 -8.54
CA GLY A 145 -5.19 2.18 -9.66
C GLY A 145 -4.37 2.63 -10.86
N THR A 146 -4.77 2.25 -12.07
CA THR A 146 -4.22 2.78 -13.33
C THR A 146 -5.36 3.18 -14.24
N GLY A 147 -5.38 4.44 -14.65
CA GLY A 147 -6.56 5.06 -15.24
C GLY A 147 -6.39 6.56 -15.39
N HIS A 148 -7.48 7.31 -15.34
CA HIS A 148 -7.49 8.77 -15.47
C HIS A 148 -8.65 9.35 -14.66
N PHE A 149 -8.58 10.65 -14.36
CA PHE A 149 -9.62 11.34 -13.60
C PHE A 149 -10.55 12.11 -14.52
N ASN A 150 -11.87 11.93 -14.37
CA ASN A 150 -12.90 12.70 -15.07
C ASN A 150 -12.58 12.86 -16.57
N ASP A 151 -12.66 14.11 -17.07
CA ASP A 151 -12.37 14.47 -18.45
C ASP A 151 -10.87 14.69 -18.72
N ASP A 152 -9.98 14.55 -17.72
CA ASP A 152 -8.54 14.64 -17.94
C ASP A 152 -8.02 13.33 -18.54
N PRO A 153 -7.61 13.30 -19.82
CA PRO A 153 -7.20 12.07 -20.48
C PRO A 153 -5.82 11.57 -20.02
N THR A 154 -5.12 12.30 -19.15
CA THR A 154 -3.77 11.96 -18.70
C THR A 154 -3.79 10.66 -17.90
N PRO A 155 -3.14 9.59 -18.40
CA PRO A 155 -3.06 8.33 -17.66
C PRO A 155 -2.23 8.52 -16.40
N ARG A 156 -2.76 8.05 -15.28
CA ARG A 156 -2.15 8.11 -13.96
C ARG A 156 -2.13 6.75 -13.29
N THR A 157 -1.11 6.57 -12.48
CA THR A 157 -1.08 5.55 -11.44
C THR A 157 -1.39 6.21 -10.10
N VAL A 158 -2.43 5.72 -9.44
CA VAL A 158 -2.77 6.08 -8.07
C VAL A 158 -2.41 4.93 -7.14
N VAL A 159 -1.91 5.27 -5.95
CA VAL A 159 -1.54 4.28 -4.94
C VAL A 159 -2.16 4.68 -3.61
N LEU A 160 -3.00 3.81 -3.08
CA LEU A 160 -3.67 3.99 -1.79
C LEU A 160 -3.21 2.92 -0.81
N THR A 161 -2.84 3.30 0.40
CA THR A 161 -2.43 2.37 1.45
C THR A 161 -3.39 2.46 2.62
N PHE A 162 -3.91 1.31 3.03
CA PHE A 162 -4.88 1.19 4.10
C PHE A 162 -4.28 0.41 5.28
N LYS A 163 -4.76 0.71 6.48
CA LYS A 163 -4.45 -0.02 7.70
C LYS A 163 -5.72 -0.42 8.45
N ALA A 164 -5.64 -1.57 9.12
CA ALA A 164 -6.72 -2.03 9.99
C ALA A 164 -6.77 -1.15 11.26
N VAL A 165 -7.99 -0.80 11.69
CA VAL A 165 -8.26 -0.01 12.90
C VAL A 165 -9.27 -0.67 13.83
#